data_AF-A0A1F1KAM2-F1
#
_entry.id   AF-A0A1F1KAM2-F1
#
_cell.length_a   1.000
_cell.length_b   1.000
_cell.length_c   1.000
_cell.angle_alpha   90.00
_cell.angle_beta   90.00
_cell.angle_gamma   90.00
#
_symmetry.space_group_name_H-M   'P 1'
#
loop_
_entity.id
_entity.type
_entity.pdbx_description
1 polymer ?
#
loop_
_entity_poly.entity_id
_entity_poly.type
_entity_poly.pdbx_seq_one_letter_code
_entity_poly.pdbx_strand_id
1 'polypeptide(L)'
;MRFTSTRGQAPAVGAARAVLDGLAPDGGLYVPERIEPLDVESLLDAPWAEVATAVMAPYLTGEGGLPADGLREAVEAAAARFETEEVVPLTVLGEADGTIGLLELFHGPTHAFKDVALTLLPHLVTLARTAEGQQGTTLVLTATSGDTGKAALEGFKDVPDTEVVVLYPTEGVSFMQKQQMRTQAGGNVHVLGIHGDFDDAQRAVKALFADAGARERLTGRGYAVSSANSINLGRLLPQVVYYVTGYAALRRAGVVAAGEPVDVVVPTGNFGNLLAATWARAAGVPLGTAVCATNENRVLADFFATGTYDARRGLVRTDSPSMDILVSSNLERFLHDTSGRDSDRVRAAMAQLADERVFDWGALPGEPADLPEGADASRHRVVA
;
A
#
# COMPACT_ATOMS: atom_id res chain seq x y z
N MET A 1 0.56 17.32 9.23
CA MET A 1 0.05 17.68 7.88
C MET A 1 -1.36 17.16 7.71
N ARG A 2 -2.08 17.60 6.68
CA ARG A 2 -3.38 17.03 6.29
C ARG A 2 -3.22 16.06 5.11
N PHE A 3 -4.30 15.32 4.85
CA PHE A 3 -4.45 14.42 3.71
C PHE A 3 -5.58 14.93 2.82
N THR A 4 -5.31 14.96 1.51
CA THR A 4 -6.26 15.39 0.48
C THR A 4 -6.66 14.21 -0.39
N SER A 5 -7.80 14.30 -1.07
CA SER A 5 -8.22 13.28 -2.04
C SER A 5 -7.57 13.54 -3.40
N THR A 6 -7.13 12.47 -4.06
CA THR A 6 -6.65 12.48 -5.46
C THR A 6 -7.67 13.03 -6.47
N ARG A 7 -8.95 13.14 -6.10
CA ARG A 7 -10.04 13.66 -6.96
C ARG A 7 -10.51 15.07 -6.59
N GLY A 8 -9.97 15.63 -5.51
CA GLY A 8 -10.12 17.03 -5.12
C GLY A 8 -11.51 17.47 -4.67
N GLN A 9 -12.46 16.55 -4.49
CA GLN A 9 -13.86 16.86 -4.13
C GLN A 9 -14.23 16.42 -2.70
N ALA A 10 -13.25 15.97 -1.92
CA ALA A 10 -13.39 15.67 -0.50
C ALA A 10 -12.62 16.68 0.37
N PRO A 11 -13.11 16.96 1.58
CA PRO A 11 -12.39 17.82 2.53
C PRO A 11 -11.05 17.20 2.91
N ALA A 12 -10.05 18.06 3.16
CA ALA A 12 -8.79 17.60 3.72
C ALA A 12 -8.99 17.09 5.16
N VAL A 13 -8.38 15.97 5.52
CA VAL A 13 -8.55 15.31 6.83
C VAL A 13 -7.21 15.11 7.55
N GLY A 14 -7.26 14.87 8.85
CA GLY A 14 -6.07 14.44 9.61
C GLY A 14 -5.73 12.97 9.35
N ALA A 15 -4.55 12.53 9.78
CA ALA A 15 -4.09 11.16 9.56
C ALA A 15 -5.00 10.11 10.22
N ALA A 16 -5.52 10.38 11.42
CA ALA A 16 -6.41 9.46 12.12
C ALA A 16 -7.66 9.19 11.27
N ARG A 17 -8.31 10.25 10.79
CA ARG A 17 -9.47 10.13 9.91
C ARG A 17 -9.15 9.43 8.58
N ALA A 18 -8.02 9.76 7.94
CA ALA A 18 -7.61 9.11 6.69
C ALA A 18 -7.40 7.59 6.85
N VAL A 19 -6.81 7.16 7.97
CA VAL A 19 -6.61 5.74 8.30
C VAL A 19 -7.94 5.03 8.53
N LEU A 20 -8.89 5.65 9.24
CA LEU A 20 -10.20 5.06 9.52
C LEU A 20 -11.06 4.93 8.26
N ASP A 21 -11.15 6.01 7.48
CA ASP A 21 -11.96 6.06 6.27
C ASP A 21 -11.40 5.13 5.18
N GLY A 22 -10.07 5.08 5.03
CA GLY A 22 -9.36 4.34 3.98
C GLY A 22 -9.53 4.91 2.56
N LEU A 23 -10.75 5.31 2.20
CA LEU A 23 -11.13 5.96 0.94
C LEU A 23 -11.78 7.32 1.21
N ALA A 24 -11.51 8.32 0.37
CA ALA A 24 -12.14 9.61 0.50
C ALA A 24 -13.63 9.56 0.07
N PRO A 25 -14.51 10.44 0.60
CA PRO A 25 -15.94 10.46 0.26
C PRO A 25 -16.27 10.65 -1.23
N ASP A 26 -15.37 11.27 -2.01
CA ASP A 26 -15.50 11.45 -3.46
C ASP A 26 -15.02 10.23 -4.28
N GLY A 27 -14.69 9.14 -3.60
CA GLY A 27 -14.16 7.91 -4.19
C GLY A 27 -12.68 7.98 -4.55
N GLY A 28 -12.00 9.10 -4.28
CA GLY A 28 -10.56 9.24 -4.45
C GLY A 28 -9.76 8.65 -3.29
N LEU A 29 -8.44 8.65 -3.44
CA LEU A 29 -7.49 8.11 -2.49
C LEU A 29 -6.86 9.22 -1.66
N TYR A 30 -6.68 9.01 -0.36
CA TYR A 30 -5.94 9.97 0.47
C TYR A 30 -4.45 9.98 0.13
N VAL A 31 -3.89 11.18 -0.03
CA VAL A 31 -2.46 11.48 -0.22
C VAL A 31 -2.04 12.61 0.71
N PRO A 32 -0.81 12.62 1.25
CA PRO A 32 -0.33 13.72 2.09
C PRO A 32 -0.19 15.01 1.26
N GLU A 33 -0.34 16.17 1.89
CA GLU A 33 -0.15 17.48 1.23
C GLU A 33 1.21 17.63 0.55
N ARG A 34 2.24 16.99 1.09
CA ARG A 34 3.60 16.89 0.55
C ARG A 34 4.28 15.62 1.04
N ILE A 35 5.33 15.19 0.34
CA ILE A 35 6.25 14.18 0.87
C ILE A 35 7.28 14.90 1.74
N GLU A 36 7.48 14.42 2.96
CA GLU A 36 8.46 14.99 3.89
C GLU A 36 9.86 14.44 3.59
N PRO A 37 10.90 15.31 3.60
CA PRO A 37 12.27 14.88 3.41
C PRO A 37 12.75 14.00 4.55
N LEU A 38 13.65 13.07 4.23
CA LEU A 38 14.22 12.09 5.15
C LEU A 38 15.74 12.13 5.06
N ASP A 39 16.42 12.25 6.20
CA ASP A 39 17.86 12.08 6.28
C ASP A 39 18.20 10.58 6.43
N VAL A 40 18.37 9.90 5.30
CA VAL A 40 18.67 8.46 5.25
C VAL A 40 20.02 8.14 5.88
N GLU A 41 21.01 9.03 5.75
CA GLU A 41 22.36 8.78 6.30
C GLU A 41 22.34 8.81 7.83
N SER A 42 21.45 9.59 8.46
CA SER A 42 21.25 9.57 9.92
C SER A 42 20.61 8.27 10.44
N LEU A 43 19.98 7.48 9.56
CA LEU A 43 19.22 6.28 9.89
C LEU A 43 19.96 4.98 9.55
N LEU A 44 21.22 5.05 9.10
CA LEU A 44 21.94 3.88 8.58
C LEU A 44 22.04 2.74 9.57
N ASP A 45 22.36 3.03 10.83
CA ASP A 45 22.57 2.02 11.89
C ASP A 45 21.37 1.92 12.85
N ALA A 46 20.27 2.62 12.53
CA ALA A 46 19.08 2.62 13.37
C ALA A 46 18.33 1.27 13.27
N PRO A 47 17.79 0.74 14.38
CA PRO A 47 16.91 -0.41 14.35
C PRO A 47 15.68 -0.18 13.47
N TRP A 48 15.10 -1.25 12.91
CA TRP A 48 13.96 -1.14 11.99
C TRP A 48 12.81 -0.30 12.57
N ALA A 49 12.48 -0.48 13.85
CA ALA A 49 11.41 0.26 14.51
C ALA A 49 11.68 1.78 14.61
N GLU A 50 12.94 2.17 14.78
CA GLU A 50 13.34 3.58 14.79
C GLU A 50 13.23 4.17 13.38
N VAL A 51 13.71 3.47 12.36
CA VAL A 51 13.56 3.87 10.96
C VAL A 51 12.09 4.00 10.58
N ALA A 52 11.27 3.00 10.92
CA ALA A 52 9.84 3.00 10.65
C ALA A 52 9.13 4.18 11.33
N THR A 53 9.47 4.47 12.59
CA THR A 53 8.92 5.61 13.32
C THR A 53 9.34 6.94 12.69
N ALA A 54 10.61 7.10 12.33
CA ALA A 54 11.13 8.31 11.68
C ALA A 54 10.45 8.57 10.31
N VAL A 55 10.24 7.51 9.53
CA VAL A 55 9.56 7.58 8.24
C VAL A 55 8.08 7.95 8.39
N MET A 56 7.37 7.38 9.38
CA MET A 56 5.91 7.52 9.46
C MET A 56 5.43 8.69 10.34
N ALA A 57 6.18 9.08 11.37
CA ALA A 57 5.76 10.10 12.32
C ALA A 57 5.38 11.46 11.66
N PRO A 58 6.15 12.01 10.71
CA PRO A 58 5.80 13.28 10.07
C PRO A 58 4.41 13.28 9.40
N TYR A 59 3.98 12.12 8.92
CA TYR A 59 2.69 11.92 8.27
C TYR A 59 1.57 11.62 9.28
N LEU A 60 1.87 10.86 10.33
CA LEU A 60 0.85 10.26 11.18
C LEU A 60 0.58 10.99 12.49
N THR A 61 1.51 11.78 13.04
CA THR A 61 1.39 12.30 14.43
C THR A 61 1.07 13.80 14.52
N GLY A 62 0.88 14.47 13.40
CA GLY A 62 0.52 15.89 13.34
C GLY A 62 -0.93 16.20 13.78
N GLU A 63 -1.41 17.40 13.44
CA GLU A 63 -2.80 17.81 13.74
C GLU A 63 -3.85 16.86 13.14
N GLY A 64 -4.75 16.34 13.99
CA GLY A 64 -5.72 15.30 13.61
C GLY A 64 -5.06 13.93 13.35
N GLY A 65 -3.86 13.73 13.90
CA GLY A 65 -3.08 12.50 13.80
C GLY A 65 -3.18 11.59 15.02
N LEU A 66 -2.30 10.60 15.04
CA LEU A 66 -2.16 9.59 16.08
C LEU A 66 -1.26 10.11 17.23
N PRO A 67 -1.45 9.64 18.47
CA PRO A 67 -0.51 9.91 19.56
C PRO A 67 0.90 9.41 19.21
N ALA A 68 1.91 10.27 19.38
CA ALA A 68 3.29 9.96 18.98
C ALA A 68 3.87 8.74 19.73
N ASP A 69 3.69 8.68 21.05
CA ASP A 69 4.16 7.56 21.86
C ASP A 69 3.48 6.24 21.44
N GLY A 70 2.20 6.30 21.11
CA GLY A 70 1.44 5.15 20.63
C GLY A 70 1.92 4.63 19.27
N LEU A 71 2.41 5.51 18.38
CA LEU A 71 2.96 5.09 17.09
C LEU A 71 4.22 4.23 17.27
N ARG A 72 5.14 4.63 18.16
CA ARG A 72 6.37 3.86 18.40
C ARG A 72 6.04 2.48 18.97
N GLU A 73 5.16 2.41 19.97
CA GLU A 73 4.71 1.14 20.56
C GLU A 73 4.04 0.23 19.52
N ALA A 74 3.21 0.80 18.64
CA ALA A 74 2.56 0.08 17.55
C ALA A 74 3.58 -0.52 16.56
N VAL A 75 4.61 0.25 16.20
CA VAL A 75 5.69 -0.19 15.32
C VAL A 75 6.50 -1.33 15.95
N GLU A 76 6.86 -1.20 17.22
CA GLU A 76 7.58 -2.24 17.97
C GLU A 76 6.76 -3.54 18.08
N ALA A 77 5.47 -3.42 18.39
CA ALA A 77 4.56 -4.57 18.45
C ALA A 77 4.41 -5.26 17.09
N ALA A 78 4.34 -4.49 15.99
CA ALA A 78 4.27 -5.03 14.64
C ALA A 78 5.57 -5.74 14.23
N ALA A 79 6.73 -5.15 14.54
CA ALA A 79 8.05 -5.72 14.26
C ALA A 79 8.29 -7.04 15.00
N ALA A 80 7.84 -7.15 16.25
CA ALA A 80 7.98 -8.35 17.07
C ALA A 80 7.26 -9.60 16.51
N ARG A 81 6.41 -9.43 15.48
CA ARG A 81 5.72 -10.54 14.80
C ARG A 81 6.54 -11.16 13.66
N PHE A 82 7.72 -10.62 13.37
CA PHE A 82 8.61 -11.12 12.32
C PHE A 82 9.66 -12.08 12.89
N GLU A 83 10.12 -13.01 12.06
CA GLU A 83 11.12 -14.02 12.44
C GLU A 83 12.53 -13.44 12.59
N THR A 84 12.77 -12.24 12.06
CA THR A 84 14.06 -11.56 12.03
C THR A 84 13.98 -10.17 12.65
N GLU A 85 14.99 -9.77 13.43
CA GLU A 85 15.07 -8.41 14.01
C GLU A 85 15.13 -7.31 12.94
N GLU A 86 15.71 -7.61 11.78
CA GLU A 86 15.78 -6.69 10.64
C GLU A 86 14.42 -6.47 9.96
N VAL A 87 13.43 -7.33 10.25
CA VAL A 87 12.08 -7.42 9.65
C VAL A 87 12.08 -7.74 8.15
N VAL A 88 12.96 -7.08 7.39
CA VAL A 88 13.13 -7.15 5.94
C VAL A 88 14.64 -7.20 5.58
N PRO A 89 15.34 -8.31 5.89
CA PRO A 89 16.77 -8.45 5.59
C PRO A 89 17.04 -8.38 4.08
N LEU A 90 18.27 -8.00 3.73
CA LEU A 90 18.73 -7.96 2.34
C LEU A 90 19.79 -9.04 2.08
N THR A 91 19.56 -9.86 1.06
CA THR A 91 20.47 -10.91 0.62
C THR A 91 21.09 -10.54 -0.72
N VAL A 92 22.42 -10.50 -0.80
CA VAL A 92 23.12 -10.33 -2.08
C VAL A 92 23.11 -11.66 -2.84
N LEU A 93 22.49 -11.66 -4.02
CA LEU A 93 22.34 -12.86 -4.86
C LEU A 93 23.54 -13.09 -5.78
N GLY A 94 24.27 -12.04 -6.15
CA GLY A 94 25.45 -12.15 -6.98
C GLY A 94 25.99 -10.81 -7.46
N GLU A 95 27.22 -10.88 -7.97
CA GLU A 95 27.99 -9.79 -8.56
C GLU A 95 28.24 -10.16 -10.03
N ALA A 96 27.29 -9.85 -10.91
CA ALA A 96 27.44 -10.05 -12.35
C ALA A 96 27.94 -8.73 -12.98
N ASP A 97 27.15 -8.10 -13.84
CA ASP A 97 27.38 -6.74 -14.36
C ASP A 97 26.95 -5.64 -13.36
N GLY A 98 27.03 -5.95 -12.07
CA GLY A 98 26.51 -5.16 -10.94
C GLY A 98 26.08 -6.08 -9.78
N THR A 99 25.86 -5.48 -8.61
CA THR A 99 25.38 -6.22 -7.43
C THR A 99 23.86 -6.36 -7.46
N ILE A 100 23.37 -7.59 -7.44
CA ILE A 100 21.94 -7.88 -7.34
C ILE A 100 21.61 -8.22 -5.89
N GLY A 101 20.76 -7.40 -5.26
CA GLY A 101 20.20 -7.65 -3.93
C GLY A 101 18.75 -8.11 -3.99
N LEU A 102 18.38 -9.01 -3.09
CA LEU A 102 17.01 -9.40 -2.79
C LEU A 102 16.61 -8.86 -1.43
N LEU A 103 15.62 -7.97 -1.40
CA LEU A 103 15.00 -7.53 -0.17
C LEU A 103 13.92 -8.54 0.24
N GLU A 104 14.15 -9.24 1.34
CA GLU A 104 13.34 -10.38 1.78
C GLU A 104 12.13 -9.90 2.58
N LEU A 105 11.01 -9.67 1.89
CA LEU A 105 9.78 -9.16 2.50
C LEU A 105 8.86 -10.28 3.04
N PHE A 106 9.37 -11.48 3.33
CA PHE A 106 8.56 -12.68 3.61
C PHE A 106 8.83 -13.33 4.97
N HIS A 107 9.48 -12.62 5.89
CA HIS A 107 9.75 -13.09 7.26
C HIS A 107 8.64 -12.77 8.27
N GLY A 108 7.49 -12.31 7.77
CA GLY A 108 6.29 -12.04 8.57
C GLY A 108 5.43 -13.29 8.79
N PRO A 109 4.38 -13.18 9.61
CA PRO A 109 3.57 -14.32 10.06
C PRO A 109 2.78 -15.02 8.95
N THR A 110 2.70 -14.43 7.75
CA THR A 110 2.02 -15.05 6.59
C THR A 110 2.94 -15.29 5.41
N HIS A 111 4.25 -15.05 5.59
CA HIS A 111 5.29 -15.20 4.58
C HIS A 111 5.07 -14.37 3.31
N ALA A 112 4.52 -13.16 3.47
CA ALA A 112 4.28 -12.25 2.36
C ALA A 112 4.54 -10.79 2.73
N PHE A 113 4.98 -9.97 1.76
CA PHE A 113 5.31 -8.55 1.99
C PHE A 113 4.18 -7.71 2.57
N LYS A 114 2.94 -8.20 2.45
CA LYS A 114 1.76 -7.52 2.98
C LYS A 114 1.78 -7.49 4.52
N ASP A 115 2.52 -8.40 5.16
CA ASP A 115 2.71 -8.44 6.60
C ASP A 115 3.29 -7.13 7.13
N VAL A 116 4.25 -6.50 6.44
CA VAL A 116 4.89 -5.23 6.89
C VAL A 116 3.85 -4.14 7.16
N ALA A 117 2.80 -4.10 6.33
CA ALA A 117 1.71 -3.16 6.50
C ALA A 117 0.60 -3.70 7.42
N LEU A 118 0.23 -4.97 7.27
CA LEU A 118 -0.98 -5.53 7.88
C LEU A 118 -0.79 -6.00 9.32
N THR A 119 0.44 -6.21 9.79
CA THR A 119 0.71 -6.37 11.23
C THR A 119 0.58 -5.04 11.96
N LEU A 120 0.91 -3.92 11.31
CA LEU A 120 0.86 -2.57 11.90
C LEU A 120 -0.52 -1.92 11.81
N LEU A 121 -1.25 -2.10 10.70
CA LEU A 121 -2.54 -1.47 10.44
C LEU A 121 -3.57 -1.59 11.60
N PRO A 122 -3.75 -2.74 12.27
CA PRO A 122 -4.68 -2.85 13.40
C PRO A 122 -4.35 -1.91 14.55
N HIS A 123 -3.06 -1.69 14.84
CA HIS A 123 -2.61 -0.74 15.84
C HIS A 123 -2.91 0.69 15.41
N LEU A 124 -2.65 1.03 14.13
CA LEU A 124 -2.96 2.36 13.59
C LEU A 124 -4.46 2.66 13.63
N VAL A 125 -5.31 1.67 13.30
CA VAL A 125 -6.77 1.80 13.43
C VAL A 125 -7.16 2.04 14.89
N THR A 126 -6.61 1.27 15.82
CA THR A 126 -6.92 1.42 17.26
C THR A 126 -6.53 2.81 17.79
N LEU A 127 -5.34 3.29 17.43
CA LEU A 127 -4.87 4.63 17.77
C LEU A 127 -5.74 5.71 17.13
N ALA A 128 -6.09 5.55 15.86
CA ALA A 128 -6.91 6.51 15.13
C ALA A 128 -8.32 6.62 15.73
N ARG A 129 -8.93 5.49 16.10
CA ARG A 129 -10.23 5.48 16.80
C ARG A 129 -10.17 6.21 18.12
N THR A 130 -9.10 6.00 18.88
CA THR A 130 -8.88 6.67 20.16
C THR A 130 -8.76 8.18 19.94
N ALA A 131 -7.96 8.60 18.96
CA ALA A 131 -7.77 10.01 18.60
C ALA A 131 -9.06 10.70 18.16
N GLU A 132 -9.92 10.00 17.41
CA GLU A 132 -11.21 10.52 16.94
C GLU A 132 -12.36 10.31 17.95
N GLY A 133 -12.09 9.71 19.12
CA GLY A 133 -13.11 9.38 20.12
C GLY A 133 -14.17 8.37 19.65
N GLN A 134 -13.88 7.60 18.60
CA GLN A 134 -14.84 6.72 17.93
C GLN A 134 -15.14 5.45 18.74
N GLN A 135 -16.37 5.33 19.22
CA GLN A 135 -16.87 4.17 19.96
C GLN A 135 -17.35 3.04 19.02
N GLY A 136 -17.63 1.86 19.60
CA GLY A 136 -18.18 0.71 18.87
C GLY A 136 -17.11 -0.23 18.31
N THR A 137 -17.45 -0.97 17.26
CA THR A 137 -16.59 -2.00 16.65
C THR A 137 -16.24 -1.62 15.22
N THR A 138 -14.97 -1.76 14.82
CA THR A 138 -14.57 -1.56 13.42
C THR A 138 -14.80 -2.83 12.63
N LEU A 139 -15.63 -2.77 11.60
CA LEU A 139 -15.83 -3.85 10.65
C LEU A 139 -14.89 -3.67 9.46
N VAL A 140 -13.78 -4.42 9.46
CA VAL A 140 -12.76 -4.41 8.42
C VAL A 140 -13.18 -5.36 7.30
N LEU A 141 -13.47 -4.82 6.13
CA LEU A 141 -13.83 -5.58 4.94
C LEU A 141 -12.67 -5.65 3.95
N THR A 142 -12.36 -6.87 3.52
CA THR A 142 -11.24 -7.14 2.60
C THR A 142 -11.68 -8.09 1.49
N ALA A 143 -11.37 -7.75 0.25
CA ALA A 143 -11.45 -8.69 -0.87
C ALA A 143 -10.03 -9.17 -1.19
N THR A 144 -9.85 -10.46 -1.48
CA THR A 144 -8.53 -11.03 -1.73
C THR A 144 -8.52 -12.06 -2.85
N SER A 145 -7.40 -12.13 -3.57
CA SER A 145 -7.02 -13.25 -4.43
C SER A 145 -6.05 -14.23 -3.75
N GLY A 146 -5.68 -13.98 -2.49
CA GLY A 146 -4.75 -14.80 -1.72
C GLY A 146 -4.18 -14.06 -0.52
N ASP A 147 -2.92 -13.64 -0.61
CA ASP A 147 -2.11 -13.14 0.52
C ASP A 147 -2.76 -12.00 1.31
N THR A 148 -3.44 -11.04 0.65
CA THR A 148 -3.99 -9.86 1.34
C THR A 148 -4.97 -10.28 2.42
N GLY A 149 -5.83 -11.24 2.11
CA GLY A 149 -6.82 -11.76 3.04
C GLY A 149 -6.15 -12.49 4.20
N LYS A 150 -5.16 -13.36 3.94
CA LYS A 150 -4.46 -14.06 5.02
C LYS A 150 -3.70 -13.09 5.93
N ALA A 151 -2.97 -12.13 5.37
CA ALA A 151 -2.28 -11.11 6.15
C ALA A 151 -3.25 -10.20 6.94
N ALA A 152 -4.43 -9.87 6.38
CA ALA A 152 -5.44 -9.10 7.10
C ALA A 152 -6.06 -9.90 8.25
N LEU A 153 -6.41 -11.17 8.00
CA LEU A 153 -6.92 -12.08 9.03
C LEU A 153 -5.93 -12.24 10.18
N GLU A 154 -4.65 -12.44 9.86
CA GLU A 154 -3.60 -12.65 10.86
C GLU A 154 -3.24 -11.37 11.62
N GLY A 155 -3.18 -10.23 10.92
CA GLY A 155 -2.89 -8.93 11.51
C GLY A 155 -3.96 -8.51 12.54
N PHE A 156 -5.24 -8.60 12.15
CA PHE A 156 -6.36 -8.18 12.99
C PHE A 156 -6.91 -9.26 13.93
N LYS A 157 -6.28 -10.45 13.96
CA LYS A 157 -6.67 -11.55 14.82
C LYS A 157 -6.74 -11.11 16.29
N ASP A 158 -7.91 -11.33 16.89
CA ASP A 158 -8.22 -11.07 18.29
C ASP A 158 -7.93 -9.62 18.76
N VAL A 159 -7.93 -8.67 17.81
CA VAL A 159 -7.81 -7.24 18.12
C VAL A 159 -9.14 -6.75 18.72
N PRO A 160 -9.11 -6.14 19.93
CA PRO A 160 -10.32 -5.63 20.57
C PRO A 160 -11.12 -4.68 19.68
N ASP A 161 -12.44 -4.72 19.84
CA ASP A 161 -13.38 -3.85 19.14
C ASP A 161 -13.19 -3.80 17.61
N THR A 162 -12.77 -4.93 17.02
CA THR A 162 -12.58 -5.09 15.59
C THR A 162 -13.13 -6.43 15.12
N GLU A 163 -13.86 -6.42 14.01
CA GLU A 163 -14.32 -7.61 13.29
C GLU A 163 -13.74 -7.58 11.87
N VAL A 164 -13.28 -8.72 11.37
CA VAL A 164 -12.64 -8.82 10.06
C VAL A 164 -13.40 -9.78 9.18
N VAL A 165 -13.82 -9.31 8.02
CA VAL A 165 -14.49 -10.16 7.02
C VAL A 165 -13.67 -10.17 5.73
N VAL A 166 -13.18 -11.34 5.36
CA VAL A 166 -12.44 -11.56 4.13
C VAL A 166 -13.30 -12.30 3.11
N LEU A 167 -13.51 -11.68 1.95
CA LEU A 167 -14.18 -12.27 0.80
C LEU A 167 -13.11 -12.75 -0.18
N TYR A 168 -13.21 -14.01 -0.60
CA TYR A 168 -12.31 -14.60 -1.61
C TYR A 168 -13.07 -15.48 -2.58
N PRO A 169 -12.70 -15.53 -3.88
CA PRO A 169 -13.31 -16.46 -4.82
C PRO A 169 -12.87 -17.88 -4.46
N THR A 170 -13.82 -18.82 -4.41
CA THR A 170 -13.49 -20.21 -4.07
C THR A 170 -12.57 -20.87 -5.10
N GLU A 171 -12.56 -20.34 -6.32
CA GLU A 171 -11.71 -20.73 -7.44
C GLU A 171 -10.73 -19.59 -7.78
N GLY A 172 -9.52 -19.92 -8.25
CA GLY A 172 -8.51 -18.91 -8.63
C GLY A 172 -7.63 -18.39 -7.49
N VAL A 173 -7.72 -19.00 -6.30
CA VAL A 173 -6.75 -18.83 -5.20
C VAL A 173 -5.93 -20.11 -5.07
N SER A 174 -4.62 -20.01 -4.76
CA SER A 174 -3.78 -21.19 -4.59
C SER A 174 -4.30 -22.09 -3.47
N PHE A 175 -4.01 -23.40 -3.57
CA PHE A 175 -4.39 -24.36 -2.53
C PHE A 175 -3.90 -23.94 -1.14
N MET A 176 -2.63 -23.50 -1.04
CA MET A 176 -2.01 -23.09 0.22
C MET A 176 -2.74 -21.90 0.85
N GLN A 177 -2.94 -20.82 0.08
CA GLN A 177 -3.65 -19.63 0.57
C GLN A 177 -5.09 -19.94 0.98
N LYS A 178 -5.78 -20.81 0.22
CA LYS A 178 -7.13 -21.29 0.56
C LYS A 178 -7.15 -22.06 1.88
N GLN A 179 -6.17 -22.93 2.14
CA GLN A 179 -6.05 -23.61 3.44
C GLN A 179 -5.79 -22.61 4.55
N GLN A 180 -4.79 -21.73 4.40
CA GLN A 180 -4.45 -20.70 5.40
C GLN A 180 -5.65 -19.84 5.81
N MET A 181 -6.50 -19.44 4.85
CA MET A 181 -7.73 -18.70 5.15
C MET A 181 -8.78 -19.58 5.83
N ARG A 182 -9.04 -20.80 5.32
CA ARG A 182 -10.07 -21.71 5.88
C ARG A 182 -9.74 -22.19 7.29
N THR A 183 -8.46 -22.27 7.64
CA THR A 183 -7.99 -22.71 8.96
C THR A 183 -7.61 -21.53 9.86
N GLN A 184 -7.97 -20.30 9.50
CA GLN A 184 -7.70 -19.13 10.33
C GLN A 184 -8.37 -19.30 11.70
N ALA A 185 -7.60 -19.09 12.77
CA ALA A 185 -8.11 -18.98 14.13
C ALA A 185 -8.26 -17.50 14.54
N GLY A 186 -9.20 -17.24 15.44
CA GLY A 186 -9.52 -15.93 16.01
C GLY A 186 -11.01 -15.81 16.29
N GLY A 187 -11.39 -15.13 17.37
CA GLY A 187 -12.80 -14.94 17.74
C GLY A 187 -13.52 -13.89 16.88
N ASN A 188 -12.76 -13.03 16.20
CA ASN A 188 -13.24 -11.85 15.49
C ASN A 188 -12.96 -11.87 13.97
N VAL A 189 -12.61 -13.05 13.43
CA VAL A 189 -12.22 -13.22 12.03
C VAL A 189 -13.22 -14.11 11.29
N HIS A 190 -13.65 -13.64 10.12
CA HIS A 190 -14.69 -14.28 9.33
C HIS A 190 -14.23 -14.40 7.88
N VAL A 191 -14.35 -15.61 7.32
CA VAL A 191 -13.90 -15.93 5.97
C VAL A 191 -15.07 -16.37 5.12
N LEU A 192 -15.33 -15.62 4.04
CA LEU A 192 -16.44 -15.83 3.12
C LEU A 192 -15.92 -16.22 1.73
N GLY A 193 -16.12 -17.49 1.37
CA GLY A 193 -15.89 -17.95 0.01
C GLY A 193 -17.04 -17.56 -0.90
N ILE A 194 -16.76 -16.99 -2.07
CA ILE A 194 -17.77 -16.63 -3.08
C ILE A 194 -17.61 -17.47 -4.35
N HIS A 195 -18.72 -17.69 -5.05
CA HIS A 195 -18.71 -18.20 -6.41
C HIS A 195 -18.58 -17.02 -7.38
N GLY A 196 -17.41 -16.89 -8.03
CA GLY A 196 -17.06 -15.75 -8.86
C GLY A 196 -15.54 -15.62 -8.98
N ASP A 197 -15.07 -14.43 -9.38
CA ASP A 197 -13.66 -14.07 -9.42
C ASP A 197 -13.26 -13.01 -8.36
N PHE A 198 -12.01 -12.55 -8.40
CA PHE A 198 -11.54 -11.51 -7.49
C PHE A 198 -12.26 -10.18 -7.69
N ASP A 199 -12.62 -9.84 -8.93
CA ASP A 199 -13.33 -8.60 -9.23
C ASP A 199 -14.76 -8.64 -8.69
N ASP A 200 -15.42 -9.80 -8.68
CA ASP A 200 -16.69 -10.00 -7.96
C ASP A 200 -16.56 -9.70 -6.47
N ALA A 201 -15.55 -10.27 -5.80
CA ALA A 201 -15.31 -10.03 -4.37
C ALA A 201 -15.05 -8.54 -4.10
N GLN A 202 -14.24 -7.90 -4.94
CA GLN A 202 -13.94 -6.48 -4.84
C GLN A 202 -15.18 -5.61 -5.08
N ARG A 203 -16.00 -5.94 -6.10
CA ARG A 203 -17.27 -5.25 -6.36
C ARG A 203 -18.23 -5.37 -5.19
N ALA A 204 -18.36 -6.55 -4.58
CA ALA A 204 -19.23 -6.76 -3.42
C ALA A 204 -18.82 -5.89 -2.22
N VAL A 205 -17.53 -5.84 -1.91
CA VAL A 205 -17.00 -4.95 -0.85
C VAL A 205 -17.28 -3.49 -1.19
N LYS A 206 -16.94 -3.03 -2.41
CA LYS A 206 -17.18 -1.65 -2.85
C LYS A 206 -18.67 -1.26 -2.83
N ALA A 207 -19.56 -2.16 -3.24
CA ALA A 207 -21.01 -1.92 -3.21
C ALA A 207 -21.52 -1.67 -1.79
N LEU A 208 -21.02 -2.41 -0.80
CA LEU A 208 -21.35 -2.18 0.61
C LEU A 208 -20.83 -0.83 1.12
N PHE A 209 -19.66 -0.38 0.67
CA PHE A 209 -19.14 0.96 1.00
C PHE A 209 -19.97 2.10 0.38
N ALA A 210 -20.54 1.88 -0.80
CA ALA A 210 -21.35 2.86 -1.53
C ALA A 210 -22.83 2.88 -1.08
N ASP A 211 -23.33 1.80 -0.46
CA ASP A 211 -24.71 1.73 0.06
C ASP A 211 -24.83 2.47 1.40
N ALA A 212 -25.29 3.72 1.32
CA ALA A 212 -25.54 4.57 2.48
C ALA A 212 -26.52 3.94 3.49
N GLY A 213 -27.56 3.23 3.01
CA GLY A 213 -28.55 2.59 3.87
C GLY A 213 -27.96 1.36 4.59
N ALA A 214 -27.12 0.58 3.93
CA ALA A 214 -26.39 -0.51 4.57
C ALA A 214 -25.42 0.01 5.63
N ARG A 215 -24.69 1.09 5.34
CA ARG A 215 -23.81 1.75 6.29
C ARG A 215 -24.58 2.27 7.51
N GLU A 216 -25.71 2.93 7.31
CA GLU A 216 -26.55 3.43 8.40
C GLU A 216 -27.04 2.27 9.30
N ARG A 217 -27.46 1.15 8.70
CA ARG A 217 -27.84 -0.06 9.47
C ARG A 217 -26.67 -0.64 10.27
N LEU A 218 -25.46 -0.64 9.71
CA LEU A 218 -24.26 -1.11 10.40
C LEU A 218 -23.87 -0.17 11.55
N THR A 219 -23.88 1.14 11.31
CA THR A 219 -23.63 2.16 12.34
C THR A 219 -24.66 2.11 13.46
N GLY A 220 -25.95 1.90 13.14
CA GLY A 220 -27.01 1.70 14.14
C GLY A 220 -26.82 0.43 14.99
N ARG A 221 -26.00 -0.53 14.53
CA ARG A 221 -25.59 -1.73 15.28
C ARG A 221 -24.25 -1.56 16.00
N GLY A 222 -23.67 -0.36 15.99
CA GLY A 222 -22.38 -0.06 16.62
C GLY A 222 -21.16 -0.40 15.76
N TYR A 223 -21.34 -0.65 14.45
CA TYR A 223 -20.23 -0.93 13.53
C TYR A 223 -19.82 0.30 12.72
N ALA A 224 -18.52 0.56 12.66
CA ALA A 224 -17.89 1.47 11.71
C ALA A 224 -17.17 0.67 10.63
N VAL A 225 -17.54 0.87 9.36
CA VAL A 225 -16.95 0.11 8.26
C VAL A 225 -15.59 0.71 7.87
N SER A 226 -14.58 -0.14 7.74
CA SER A 226 -13.24 0.22 7.23
C SER A 226 -12.71 -0.87 6.28
N SER A 227 -11.59 -0.61 5.61
CA SER A 227 -10.97 -1.56 4.69
C SER A 227 -9.47 -1.75 4.96
N ALA A 228 -9.01 -3.01 4.86
CA ALA A 228 -7.59 -3.37 4.85
C ALA A 228 -7.03 -3.56 3.42
N ASN A 229 -7.75 -3.10 2.39
CA ASN A 229 -7.25 -3.11 1.03
C ASN A 229 -6.12 -2.09 0.85
N SER A 230 -5.34 -2.22 -0.24
CA SER A 230 -4.14 -1.42 -0.53
C SER A 230 -4.41 0.07 -0.77
N ILE A 231 -5.67 0.49 -0.72
CA ILE A 231 -6.10 1.88 -0.79
C ILE A 231 -5.89 2.62 0.55
N ASN A 232 -5.84 1.91 1.68
CA ASN A 232 -5.66 2.54 2.99
C ASN A 232 -4.24 3.10 3.13
N LEU A 233 -4.10 4.33 3.63
CA LEU A 233 -2.82 4.98 3.87
C LEU A 233 -1.95 4.19 4.86
N GLY A 234 -2.57 3.58 5.88
CA GLY A 234 -1.90 2.71 6.86
C GLY A 234 -1.31 1.45 6.24
N ARG A 235 -1.56 1.18 4.94
CA ARG A 235 -0.83 0.19 4.17
C ARG A 235 0.29 0.73 3.30
N LEU A 236 0.20 1.98 2.86
CA LEU A 236 1.16 2.56 1.93
C LEU A 236 2.41 3.08 2.66
N LEU A 237 2.24 3.81 3.76
CA LEU A 237 3.36 4.39 4.51
C LEU A 237 4.35 3.33 5.07
N PRO A 238 3.89 2.20 5.66
CA PRO A 238 4.83 1.18 6.15
C PRO A 238 5.68 0.56 5.03
N GLN A 239 5.21 0.62 3.78
CA GLN A 239 5.95 0.10 2.64
C GLN A 239 7.12 1.01 2.23
N VAL A 240 7.08 2.31 2.56
CA VAL A 240 8.21 3.24 2.32
C VAL A 240 9.42 2.83 3.15
N VAL A 241 9.18 2.31 4.37
CA VAL A 241 10.23 1.93 5.34
C VAL A 241 11.23 0.96 4.74
N TYR A 242 10.78 -0.07 4.03
CA TYR A 242 11.70 -1.10 3.54
C TYR A 242 12.59 -0.63 2.37
N TYR A 243 12.21 0.44 1.67
CA TYR A 243 13.10 1.10 0.71
C TYR A 243 14.23 1.85 1.43
N VAL A 244 13.92 2.48 2.56
CA VAL A 244 14.92 3.14 3.40
C VAL A 244 15.88 2.11 4.01
N THR A 245 15.34 1.06 4.64
CA THR A 245 16.17 0.03 5.28
C THR A 245 16.94 -0.81 4.27
N GLY A 246 16.38 -1.08 3.09
CA GLY A 246 17.07 -1.77 1.99
C GLY A 246 18.26 -0.96 1.47
N TYR A 247 18.08 0.34 1.22
CA TYR A 247 19.19 1.22 0.86
C TYR A 247 20.24 1.31 1.98
N ALA A 248 19.80 1.46 3.23
CA ALA A 248 20.70 1.48 4.39
C ALA A 248 21.50 0.17 4.52
N ALA A 249 20.90 -0.99 4.24
CA ALA A 249 21.59 -2.28 4.25
C ALA A 249 22.69 -2.34 3.19
N LEU A 250 22.43 -1.87 1.96
CA LEU A 250 23.44 -1.78 0.89
C LEU A 250 24.57 -0.80 1.26
N ARG A 251 24.24 0.32 1.90
CA ARG A 251 25.21 1.31 2.40
C ARG A 251 26.12 0.71 3.48
N ARG A 252 25.54 0.03 4.49
CA ARG A 252 26.30 -0.65 5.56
C ARG A 252 27.19 -1.76 5.03
N ALA A 253 26.71 -2.50 4.03
CA ALA A 253 27.48 -3.56 3.37
C ALA A 253 28.59 -3.01 2.45
N GLY A 254 28.69 -1.70 2.26
CA GLY A 254 29.67 -1.09 1.36
C GLY A 254 29.42 -1.37 -0.13
N VAL A 255 28.22 -1.84 -0.48
CA VAL A 255 27.83 -2.15 -1.86
C VAL A 255 27.61 -0.87 -2.67
N VAL A 256 27.13 0.20 -2.03
CA VAL A 256 26.89 1.51 -2.66
C VAL A 256 27.44 2.66 -1.83
N ALA A 257 27.93 3.70 -2.50
CA ALA A 257 28.40 4.93 -1.88
C ALA A 257 27.24 5.85 -1.41
N ALA A 258 27.55 6.87 -0.60
CA ALA A 258 26.55 7.84 -0.15
C ALA A 258 25.99 8.61 -1.36
N GLY A 259 24.67 8.67 -1.47
CA GLY A 259 23.99 9.30 -2.60
C GLY A 259 24.05 8.50 -3.92
N GLU A 260 24.67 7.32 -3.95
CA GLU A 260 24.71 6.50 -5.15
C GLU A 260 23.33 5.86 -5.40
N PRO A 261 22.68 6.13 -6.54
CA PRO A 261 21.32 5.66 -6.76
C PRO A 261 21.25 4.14 -6.97
N VAL A 262 20.26 3.50 -6.37
CA VAL A 262 19.95 2.08 -6.55
C VAL A 262 18.67 1.93 -7.39
N ASP A 263 18.76 1.17 -8.48
CA ASP A 263 17.58 0.79 -9.24
C ASP A 263 16.78 -0.28 -8.47
N VAL A 264 15.44 -0.20 -8.51
CA VAL A 264 14.55 -1.13 -7.82
C VAL A 264 13.65 -1.84 -8.80
N VAL A 265 13.51 -3.16 -8.66
CA VAL A 265 12.61 -3.97 -9.49
C VAL A 265 11.49 -4.51 -8.61
N VAL A 266 10.25 -4.15 -8.94
CA VAL A 266 9.09 -4.43 -8.10
C VAL A 266 8.07 -5.28 -8.88
N PRO A 267 7.87 -6.55 -8.50
CA PRO A 267 6.75 -7.36 -8.97
C PRO A 267 5.42 -6.68 -8.58
N THR A 268 4.71 -6.16 -9.57
CA THR A 268 3.65 -5.18 -9.35
C THR A 268 2.28 -5.68 -9.80
N GLY A 269 1.32 -5.65 -8.86
CA GLY A 269 -0.12 -5.73 -9.12
C GLY A 269 -0.81 -4.38 -8.90
N ASN A 270 -1.33 -4.16 -7.68
CA ASN A 270 -2.06 -2.94 -7.30
C ASN A 270 -1.21 -1.66 -7.09
N PHE A 271 0.02 -1.62 -7.62
CA PHE A 271 0.94 -0.47 -7.63
C PHE A 271 1.40 0.10 -6.26
N GLY A 272 0.86 -0.35 -5.13
CA GLY A 272 1.17 0.22 -3.81
C GLY A 272 2.64 0.10 -3.40
N ASN A 273 3.29 -1.03 -3.70
CA ASN A 273 4.70 -1.25 -3.40
C ASN A 273 5.59 -0.33 -4.25
N LEU A 274 5.37 -0.29 -5.57
CA LEU A 274 6.13 0.58 -6.47
C LEU A 274 5.88 2.06 -6.19
N LEU A 275 4.65 2.45 -5.82
CA LEU A 275 4.35 3.81 -5.35
C LEU A 275 5.15 4.16 -4.09
N ALA A 276 5.27 3.24 -3.13
CA ALA A 276 6.10 3.47 -1.95
C ALA A 276 7.58 3.71 -2.31
N ALA A 277 8.11 3.08 -3.37
CA ALA A 277 9.44 3.40 -3.91
C ALA A 277 9.51 4.85 -4.40
N THR A 278 8.49 5.31 -5.12
CA THR A 278 8.45 6.70 -5.62
C THR A 278 8.35 7.72 -4.48
N TRP A 279 7.64 7.39 -3.39
CA TRP A 279 7.57 8.22 -2.19
C TRP A 279 8.89 8.21 -1.40
N ALA A 280 9.55 7.05 -1.28
CA ALA A 280 10.89 6.96 -0.68
C ALA A 280 11.89 7.84 -1.45
N ARG A 281 11.83 7.80 -2.79
CA ARG A 281 12.65 8.63 -3.66
C ARG A 281 12.37 10.13 -3.48
N ALA A 282 11.10 10.53 -3.48
CA ALA A 282 10.69 11.92 -3.23
C ALA A 282 11.07 12.40 -1.81
N ALA A 283 11.13 11.49 -0.83
CA ALA A 283 11.63 11.78 0.51
C ALA A 283 13.17 11.92 0.56
N GLY A 284 13.91 11.59 -0.50
CA GLY A 284 15.36 11.74 -0.58
C GLY A 284 16.17 10.44 -0.51
N VAL A 285 15.53 9.26 -0.51
CA VAL A 285 16.25 7.99 -0.67
C VAL A 285 16.85 7.94 -2.08
N PRO A 286 18.17 7.67 -2.24
CA PRO A 286 18.81 7.57 -3.55
C PRO A 286 18.36 6.33 -4.34
N LEU A 287 17.16 6.41 -4.91
CA LEU A 287 16.59 5.40 -5.79
C LEU A 287 16.61 5.92 -7.22
N GLY A 288 17.19 5.14 -8.13
CA GLY A 288 17.23 5.43 -9.55
C GLY A 288 15.92 5.03 -10.24
N THR A 289 16.06 4.11 -11.19
CA THR A 289 14.97 3.57 -12.01
C THR A 289 14.12 2.64 -11.16
N ALA A 290 12.81 2.84 -11.19
CA ALA A 290 11.86 1.95 -10.56
C ALA A 290 11.15 1.11 -11.64
N VAL A 291 11.42 -0.19 -11.67
CA VAL A 291 10.93 -1.12 -12.70
C VAL A 291 9.63 -1.78 -12.23
N CYS A 292 8.56 -1.55 -12.97
CA CYS A 292 7.24 -2.14 -12.83
C CYS A 292 7.18 -3.51 -13.52
N ALA A 293 7.68 -4.54 -12.85
CA ALA A 293 7.63 -5.91 -13.37
C ALA A 293 6.19 -6.48 -13.26
N THR A 294 5.52 -6.69 -14.38
CA THR A 294 4.21 -7.37 -14.43
C THR A 294 4.34 -8.81 -14.93
N ASN A 295 3.33 -9.64 -14.64
CA ASN A 295 3.16 -10.93 -15.29
C ASN A 295 2.43 -10.78 -16.63
N GLU A 296 1.78 -11.83 -17.14
CA GLU A 296 1.00 -11.79 -18.39
C GLU A 296 -0.14 -10.76 -18.39
N ASN A 297 -0.59 -10.30 -17.21
CA ASN A 297 -1.56 -9.22 -17.05
C ASN A 297 -0.86 -7.85 -17.19
N ARG A 298 -0.54 -7.48 -18.44
CA ARG A 298 0.33 -6.36 -18.81
C ARG A 298 -0.30 -4.95 -18.77
N VAL A 299 -1.40 -4.74 -18.05
CA VAL A 299 -2.11 -3.44 -18.08
C VAL A 299 -1.22 -2.27 -17.67
N LEU A 300 -0.34 -2.47 -16.67
CA LEU A 300 0.63 -1.44 -16.26
C LEU A 300 1.79 -1.33 -17.25
N ALA A 301 2.31 -2.45 -17.74
CA ALA A 301 3.41 -2.43 -18.70
C ALA A 301 3.04 -1.69 -19.99
N ASP A 302 1.85 -1.96 -20.53
CA ASP A 302 1.35 -1.28 -21.72
C ASP A 302 1.07 0.20 -21.42
N PHE A 303 0.58 0.53 -20.21
CA PHE A 303 0.38 1.91 -19.78
C PHE A 303 1.69 2.70 -19.75
N PHE A 304 2.74 2.16 -19.13
CA PHE A 304 4.05 2.83 -19.09
C PHE A 304 4.71 2.94 -20.47
N ALA A 305 4.41 2.00 -21.38
CA ALA A 305 4.93 2.02 -22.74
C ALA A 305 4.20 2.99 -23.66
N THR A 306 2.89 3.20 -23.47
CA THR A 306 2.03 3.88 -24.46
C THR A 306 1.32 5.13 -23.94
N GLY A 307 1.19 5.30 -22.62
CA GLY A 307 0.34 6.31 -22.00
C GLY A 307 -1.15 5.94 -21.92
N THR A 308 -1.57 4.86 -22.58
CA THR A 308 -2.96 4.40 -22.57
C THR A 308 -3.16 3.30 -21.53
N TYR A 309 -4.11 3.51 -20.61
CA TYR A 309 -4.50 2.50 -19.63
C TYR A 309 -5.73 1.75 -20.14
N ASP A 310 -5.53 0.60 -20.78
CA ASP A 310 -6.64 -0.19 -21.34
C ASP A 310 -6.94 -1.44 -20.51
N ALA A 311 -7.99 -1.36 -19.68
CA ALA A 311 -8.45 -2.48 -18.87
C ALA A 311 -9.40 -3.42 -19.64
N ARG A 312 -9.77 -3.14 -20.91
CA ARG A 312 -10.66 -3.96 -21.77
C ARG A 312 -10.00 -5.24 -22.27
N ARG A 313 -9.45 -6.01 -21.34
CA ARG A 313 -8.78 -7.28 -21.56
C ARG A 313 -9.33 -8.35 -20.61
N GLY A 314 -9.12 -9.62 -20.96
CA GLY A 314 -9.45 -10.74 -20.08
C GLY A 314 -8.35 -10.94 -19.03
N LEU A 315 -8.74 -11.37 -17.83
CA LEU A 315 -7.80 -11.74 -16.77
C LEU A 315 -7.11 -13.07 -17.14
N VAL A 316 -5.78 -13.09 -17.14
CA VAL A 316 -4.99 -14.30 -17.35
C VAL A 316 -4.56 -14.83 -15.99
N ARG A 317 -4.87 -16.11 -15.71
CA ARG A 317 -4.41 -16.78 -14.49
C ARG A 317 -2.95 -17.20 -14.66
N THR A 318 -2.09 -16.79 -13.74
CA THR A 318 -0.65 -17.08 -13.81
C THR A 318 -0.13 -17.81 -12.57
N ASP A 319 1.14 -18.17 -12.55
CA ASP A 319 1.84 -18.70 -11.37
C ASP A 319 2.11 -17.61 -10.30
N SER A 320 1.75 -16.36 -10.58
CA SER A 320 1.88 -15.20 -9.70
C SER A 320 0.51 -14.55 -9.41
N PRO A 321 -0.46 -15.28 -8.83
CA PRO A 321 -1.87 -14.88 -8.75
C PRO A 321 -2.12 -13.58 -7.98
N SER A 322 -1.21 -13.19 -7.09
CA SER A 322 -1.27 -11.91 -6.37
C SER A 322 -1.05 -10.67 -7.27
N MET A 323 -0.58 -10.88 -8.51
CA MET A 323 -0.36 -9.85 -9.53
C MET A 323 -1.38 -9.92 -10.69
N ASP A 324 -2.26 -10.93 -10.71
CA ASP A 324 -3.30 -11.08 -11.73
C ASP A 324 -4.38 -10.00 -11.51
N ILE A 325 -4.22 -8.85 -12.17
CA ILE A 325 -5.11 -7.68 -12.03
C ILE A 325 -5.43 -7.04 -13.38
N LEU A 326 -6.65 -6.51 -13.51
CA LEU A 326 -7.08 -5.69 -14.64
C LEU A 326 -7.07 -4.19 -14.34
N VAL A 327 -7.22 -3.82 -13.07
CA VAL A 327 -7.22 -2.44 -12.58
C VAL A 327 -6.29 -2.35 -11.38
N SER A 328 -5.36 -1.41 -11.41
CA SER A 328 -4.35 -1.21 -10.37
C SER A 328 -4.72 -0.04 -9.48
N SER A 329 -5.11 -0.32 -8.23
CA SER A 329 -5.74 0.68 -7.38
C SER A 329 -4.85 1.90 -7.08
N ASN A 330 -3.55 1.72 -6.85
CA ASN A 330 -2.67 2.82 -6.46
C ASN A 330 -2.06 3.59 -7.64
N LEU A 331 -2.36 3.20 -8.89
CA LEU A 331 -1.94 4.01 -10.03
C LEU A 331 -2.58 5.41 -9.97
N GLU A 332 -3.79 5.54 -9.42
CA GLU A 332 -4.46 6.83 -9.23
C GLU A 332 -3.62 7.81 -8.39
N ARG A 333 -2.95 7.35 -7.33
CA ARG A 333 -2.03 8.19 -6.53
C ARG A 333 -0.79 8.61 -7.32
N PHE A 334 -0.22 7.68 -8.09
CA PHE A 334 0.92 8.00 -8.95
C PHE A 334 0.57 9.04 -10.02
N LEU A 335 -0.60 8.92 -10.65
CA LEU A 335 -1.09 9.89 -11.63
C LEU A 335 -1.32 11.27 -11.00
N HIS A 336 -1.85 11.30 -9.79
CA HIS A 336 -1.98 12.52 -9.02
C HIS A 336 -0.61 13.16 -8.75
N ASP A 337 0.34 12.41 -8.19
CA ASP A 337 1.65 12.95 -7.82
C ASP A 337 2.45 13.43 -9.04
N THR A 338 2.39 12.71 -10.16
CA THR A 338 3.14 13.04 -11.38
C THR A 338 2.49 14.12 -12.25
N SER A 339 1.17 14.34 -12.13
CA SER A 339 0.49 15.44 -12.84
C SER A 339 0.64 16.80 -12.18
N GLY A 340 1.50 16.94 -11.17
CA GLY A 340 1.55 18.14 -10.34
C GLY A 340 0.30 18.29 -9.47
N ARG A 341 -0.29 17.16 -9.04
CA ARG A 341 -1.49 17.09 -8.18
C ARG A 341 -2.76 17.63 -8.87
N ASP A 342 -2.89 17.42 -10.18
CA ASP A 342 -4.06 17.80 -10.98
C ASP A 342 -5.24 16.84 -10.73
N SER A 343 -5.99 17.15 -9.67
CA SER A 343 -7.18 16.39 -9.27
C SER A 343 -8.28 16.35 -10.34
N ASP A 344 -8.37 17.35 -11.21
CA ASP A 344 -9.39 17.40 -12.27
C ASP A 344 -9.07 16.40 -13.37
N ARG A 345 -7.81 16.33 -13.79
CA ARG A 345 -7.33 15.34 -14.75
C ARG A 345 -7.45 13.91 -14.22
N VAL A 346 -7.06 13.69 -12.95
CA VAL A 346 -7.21 12.37 -12.31
C VAL A 346 -8.68 11.95 -12.27
N ARG A 347 -9.58 12.84 -11.84
CA ARG A 347 -11.02 12.57 -11.78
C ARG A 347 -11.59 12.25 -13.17
N ALA A 348 -11.19 12.97 -14.20
CA ALA A 348 -11.62 12.69 -15.59
C ALA A 348 -11.15 11.30 -16.06
N ALA A 349 -9.89 10.96 -15.84
CA ALA A 349 -9.36 9.64 -16.20
C ALA A 349 -10.04 8.50 -15.44
N MET A 350 -10.31 8.68 -14.15
CA MET A 350 -11.01 7.66 -13.33
C MET A 350 -12.48 7.52 -13.73
N ALA A 351 -13.14 8.61 -14.15
CA ALA A 351 -14.49 8.54 -14.70
C ALA A 351 -14.53 7.79 -16.04
N GLN A 352 -13.58 8.06 -16.94
CA GLN A 352 -13.47 7.35 -18.21
C GLN A 352 -13.13 5.86 -17.99
N LEU A 353 -12.25 5.54 -17.04
CA LEU A 353 -11.96 4.16 -16.66
C LEU A 353 -13.21 3.44 -16.12
N ALA A 354 -14.05 4.12 -15.34
CA ALA A 354 -15.25 3.53 -14.78
C ALA A 354 -16.30 3.21 -15.86
N ASP A 355 -16.43 4.08 -16.87
CA ASP A 355 -17.42 3.96 -17.93
C ASP A 355 -16.94 3.07 -19.10
N GLU A 356 -15.76 3.39 -19.65
CA GLU A 356 -15.23 2.78 -20.87
C GLU A 356 -14.22 1.66 -20.61
N ARG A 357 -13.75 1.53 -19.36
CA ARG A 357 -12.63 0.66 -18.96
C ARG A 357 -11.31 0.96 -19.69
N VAL A 358 -11.17 2.19 -20.19
CA VAL A 358 -9.94 2.68 -20.82
C VAL A 358 -9.82 4.18 -20.57
N PHE A 359 -8.60 4.70 -20.49
CA PHE A 359 -8.35 6.13 -20.65
C PHE A 359 -6.99 6.34 -21.31
N ASP A 360 -6.83 7.46 -22.02
CA ASP A 360 -5.55 7.89 -22.54
C ASP A 360 -4.98 8.99 -21.63
N TRP A 361 -3.85 8.71 -20.99
CA TRP A 361 -3.14 9.69 -20.19
C TRP A 361 -2.18 10.53 -21.03
N GLY A 362 -1.83 10.08 -22.25
CA GLY A 362 -0.76 10.62 -23.05
C GLY A 362 0.63 10.33 -22.49
N ALA A 363 1.65 11.06 -22.96
CA ALA A 363 3.01 10.93 -22.46
C ALA A 363 3.03 11.09 -20.93
N LEU A 364 3.58 10.09 -20.25
CA LEU A 364 3.76 10.17 -18.81
C LEU A 364 4.72 11.31 -18.48
N PRO A 365 4.40 12.15 -17.48
CA PRO A 365 5.36 13.09 -16.95
C PRO A 365 6.60 12.30 -16.52
N GLY A 366 7.78 12.73 -16.97
CA GLY A 366 9.02 12.01 -16.71
C GLY A 366 9.43 11.97 -15.24
N GLU A 367 8.77 12.75 -14.36
CA GLU A 367 9.31 13.08 -13.05
C GLU A 367 8.16 13.29 -12.03
N PRO A 368 8.28 12.80 -10.78
CA PRO A 368 7.49 13.32 -9.66
C PRO A 368 7.80 14.82 -9.46
N ALA A 369 6.80 15.63 -9.07
CA ALA A 369 6.96 17.07 -8.91
C ALA A 369 8.00 17.51 -7.83
N ASP A 370 8.47 16.57 -7.01
CA ASP A 370 9.23 16.82 -5.78
C ASP A 370 10.61 16.10 -5.77
N LEU A 371 11.36 16.10 -6.88
CA LEU A 371 12.73 15.55 -6.87
C LEU A 371 13.70 16.46 -6.08
N PRO A 372 14.68 15.89 -5.34
CA PRO A 372 15.77 16.67 -4.75
C PRO A 372 16.53 17.48 -5.80
N GLU A 373 16.95 18.69 -5.45
CA GLU A 373 17.74 19.55 -6.32
C GLU A 373 19.05 18.86 -6.72
N GLY A 374 19.27 18.64 -8.04
CA GLY A 374 20.45 17.97 -8.58
C GLY A 374 20.30 16.49 -9.00
N ALA A 375 19.10 15.91 -8.90
CA ALA A 375 18.83 14.54 -9.37
C ALA A 375 18.95 14.41 -10.91
N ASP A 376 19.59 13.34 -11.40
CA ASP A 376 19.65 13.01 -12.84
C ASP A 376 18.30 12.47 -13.34
N ALA A 377 17.47 13.35 -13.90
CA ALA A 377 16.15 13.05 -14.45
C ALA A 377 16.10 11.78 -15.34
N SER A 378 17.17 11.44 -16.06
CA SER A 378 17.19 10.27 -16.96
C SER A 378 17.15 8.92 -16.22
N ARG A 379 17.60 8.90 -14.96
CA ARG A 379 17.57 7.74 -14.06
C ARG A 379 16.33 7.71 -13.16
N HIS A 380 15.60 8.81 -13.01
CA HIS A 380 14.53 8.95 -11.99
C HIS A 380 13.14 8.67 -12.56
N ARG A 381 13.00 7.58 -13.31
CA ARG A 381 11.75 7.21 -14.01
C ARG A 381 11.16 5.90 -13.50
N VAL A 382 9.86 5.74 -13.72
CA VAL A 382 9.20 4.43 -13.66
C VAL A 382 9.20 3.85 -15.06
N VAL A 383 9.71 2.64 -15.22
CA VAL A 383 9.67 1.86 -16.47
C VAL A 383 8.97 0.54 -16.21
N ALA A 384 8.56 -0.18 -17.25
CA ALA A 384 7.93 -1.49 -17.11
C ALA A 384 8.58 -2.54 -17.99
#